data_AF-A0A9D5CKV4-F1
#
_entry.id   AF-A0A9D5CKV4-F1
#
_cell.length_a   1.000
_cell.length_b   1.000
_cell.length_c   1.000
_cell.angle_alpha   90.00
_cell.angle_beta   90.00
_cell.angle_gamma   90.00
#
_symmetry.space_group_name_H-M   'P 1'
#
loop_
_entity.id
_entity.type
_entity.pdbx_description
1 polymer ?
#
loop_
_entity_poly.entity_id
_entity_poly.type
_entity_poly.pdbx_seq_one_letter_code
_entity_poly.pdbx_strand_id
1 'polypeptide(L)'
;MSDEMLSAVVPVIVYWVFSGIYELLGIYFVNYRLHPKGEENQKNTVSKFKVIKGVLTYQALQITIIYLVTKFRDDDEKRGVPKPQPSLPVIALQWVIGMIVMDTVLYFGHLYLHVNKFLYKHVHSPHHALVVPYAYGAQYSNPLEGLFLDILGSSLAFLITGMTPRTSIYFFSFATLKGLDLHCALYFPWNPLQAFFPNNCVFHETHHQIKGLKYNYAQPFFISWDKILGTYKEFTVEKREGGGFQVSLAKNQL
;
A
#
# COMPACT_ATOMS: atom_id res chain seq x y z
N MET A 1 -8.61 -16.33 -19.88
CA MET A 1 -8.62 -14.93 -19.39
C MET A 1 -7.44 -14.22 -20.04
N SER A 2 -7.60 -12.99 -20.54
CA SER A 2 -6.48 -12.26 -21.18
C SER A 2 -5.48 -11.76 -20.14
N ASP A 3 -4.26 -11.42 -20.57
CA ASP A 3 -3.22 -10.88 -19.67
C ASP A 3 -3.68 -9.54 -19.05
N GLU A 4 -4.51 -8.75 -19.75
CA GLU A 4 -5.10 -7.51 -19.24
C GLU A 4 -6.12 -7.79 -18.11
N MET A 5 -6.95 -8.82 -18.25
CA MET A 5 -7.87 -9.24 -17.18
C MET A 5 -7.14 -9.86 -16.00
N LEU A 6 -6.09 -10.65 -16.27
CA LEU A 6 -5.19 -11.14 -15.23
C LEU A 6 -4.52 -9.98 -14.47
N SER A 7 -4.17 -8.88 -15.14
CA SER A 7 -3.57 -7.70 -14.49
C SER A 7 -4.50 -7.03 -13.47
N ALA A 8 -5.82 -7.17 -13.60
CA ALA A 8 -6.78 -6.69 -12.62
C ALA A 8 -7.04 -7.71 -11.48
N VAL A 9 -7.05 -9.00 -11.80
CA VAL A 9 -7.50 -10.06 -10.87
C VAL A 9 -6.36 -10.60 -10.01
N VAL A 10 -5.16 -10.81 -10.57
CA VAL A 10 -4.05 -11.43 -9.84
C VAL A 10 -3.60 -10.61 -8.62
N PRO A 11 -3.44 -9.27 -8.69
CA PRO A 11 -3.11 -8.49 -7.50
C PRO A 11 -4.16 -8.61 -6.40
N VAL A 12 -5.44 -8.74 -6.74
CA VAL A 12 -6.53 -8.96 -5.76
C VAL A 12 -6.43 -10.34 -5.10
N ILE A 13 -6.06 -11.38 -5.85
CA ILE A 13 -5.80 -12.70 -5.27
C ILE A 13 -4.61 -12.63 -4.31
N VAL A 14 -3.51 -12.01 -4.74
CA VAL A 14 -2.32 -11.78 -3.91
C VAL A 14 -2.69 -11.02 -2.64
N TYR A 15 -3.54 -10.00 -2.75
CA TYR A 15 -4.05 -9.21 -1.62
C TYR A 15 -4.63 -10.10 -0.53
N TRP A 16 -5.61 -10.95 -0.89
CA TRP A 16 -6.32 -11.76 0.10
C TRP A 16 -5.49 -12.94 0.62
N VAL A 17 -4.68 -13.57 -0.23
CA VAL A 17 -3.77 -14.65 0.20
C VAL A 17 -2.78 -14.13 1.22
N PHE A 18 -2.08 -13.03 0.93
CA PHE A 18 -1.06 -12.50 1.86
C PHE A 18 -1.68 -11.80 3.06
N SER A 19 -2.87 -11.21 2.94
CA SER A 19 -3.65 -10.77 4.09
C SER A 19 -3.91 -11.92 5.06
N GLY A 20 -4.36 -13.08 4.56
CA GLY A 20 -4.58 -14.28 5.38
C GLY A 20 -3.29 -14.78 6.02
N ILE A 21 -2.17 -14.76 5.28
CA ILE A 21 -0.84 -15.13 5.82
C ILE A 21 -0.45 -14.18 6.96
N TYR A 22 -0.55 -12.86 6.78
CA TYR A 22 -0.22 -11.90 7.84
C TYR A 22 -1.13 -12.05 9.07
N GLU A 23 -2.41 -12.34 8.90
CA GLU A 23 -3.31 -12.63 10.01
C GLU A 23 -2.89 -13.89 10.79
N LEU A 24 -2.57 -14.98 10.07
CA LEU A 24 -2.05 -16.20 10.70
C LEU A 24 -0.72 -15.94 11.43
N LEU A 25 0.20 -15.22 10.80
CA LEU A 25 1.46 -14.83 11.43
C LEU A 25 1.20 -14.01 12.70
N GLY A 26 0.26 -13.07 12.67
CA GLY A 26 -0.10 -12.26 13.82
C GLY A 26 -0.76 -13.03 14.97
N ILE A 27 -1.28 -14.24 14.72
CA ILE A 27 -1.80 -15.16 15.74
C ILE A 27 -0.67 -15.94 16.40
N TYR A 28 0.27 -16.49 15.63
CA TYR A 28 1.33 -17.38 16.14
C TYR A 28 2.58 -16.62 16.61
N PHE A 29 2.89 -15.47 16.02
CA PHE A 29 4.10 -14.68 16.26
C PHE A 29 3.77 -13.38 17.01
N VAL A 30 3.06 -13.49 18.14
CA VAL A 30 2.62 -12.35 18.95
C VAL A 30 3.74 -11.42 19.39
N ASN A 31 4.96 -11.96 19.57
CA ASN A 31 6.15 -11.21 19.95
C ASN A 31 6.68 -10.26 18.86
N TYR A 32 6.11 -10.30 17.65
CA TYR A 32 6.47 -9.43 16.54
C TYR A 32 5.42 -8.36 16.26
N ARG A 33 4.31 -8.33 17.02
CA ARG A 33 3.25 -7.33 16.85
C ARG A 33 3.68 -5.96 17.38
N LEU A 34 3.34 -4.91 16.65
CA LEU A 34 3.46 -3.52 17.10
C LEU A 34 2.38 -3.15 18.13
N HIS A 35 1.29 -3.90 18.18
CA HIS A 35 0.18 -3.70 19.12
C HIS A 35 -0.19 -5.00 19.83
N PRO A 36 -0.56 -4.96 21.13
CA PRO A 36 -1.12 -6.13 21.81
C PRO A 36 -2.33 -6.65 21.04
N LYS A 37 -2.53 -7.97 21.07
CA LYS A 37 -3.67 -8.59 20.39
C LYS A 37 -4.98 -8.07 20.97
N GLY A 38 -5.91 -7.66 20.11
CA GLY A 38 -7.22 -7.14 20.51
C GLY A 38 -7.27 -5.63 20.67
N GLU A 39 -6.12 -4.94 20.69
CA GLU A 39 -6.08 -3.47 20.69
C GLU A 39 -6.74 -2.90 19.42
N GLU A 40 -6.66 -3.64 18.30
CA GLU A 40 -7.35 -3.26 17.07
C GLU A 40 -8.87 -3.21 17.21
N ASN A 41 -9.45 -3.94 18.17
CA ASN A 41 -10.90 -3.90 18.43
C ASN A 41 -11.29 -2.78 19.39
N GLN A 42 -10.32 -2.22 20.11
CA GLN A 42 -10.53 -1.16 21.11
C GLN A 42 -10.27 0.23 20.52
N LYS A 43 -9.21 0.37 19.72
CA LYS A 43 -8.74 1.66 19.21
C LYS A 43 -9.29 2.01 17.82
N ASN A 44 -9.61 1.01 17.00
CA ASN A 44 -10.20 1.29 15.69
C ASN A 44 -11.66 1.68 15.85
N THR A 45 -12.09 2.71 15.11
CA THR A 45 -13.45 3.24 15.19
C THR A 45 -14.41 2.55 14.20
N VAL A 46 -13.90 1.59 13.43
CA VAL A 46 -14.64 0.82 12.42
C VAL A 46 -14.48 -0.68 12.66
N SER A 47 -15.55 -1.44 12.40
CA SER A 47 -15.52 -2.90 12.54
C SER A 47 -14.77 -3.58 11.40
N LYS A 48 -14.15 -4.74 11.68
CA LYS A 48 -13.47 -5.57 10.67
C LYS A 48 -14.40 -5.93 9.50
N PHE A 49 -15.69 -6.17 9.75
CA PHE A 49 -16.69 -6.43 8.71
C PHE A 49 -16.87 -5.22 7.76
N LYS A 50 -16.98 -4.01 8.31
CA LYS A 50 -17.08 -2.79 7.50
C LYS A 50 -15.85 -2.58 6.64
N VAL A 51 -14.68 -2.94 7.17
CA VAL A 51 -13.40 -2.86 6.47
C VAL A 51 -13.34 -3.83 5.30
N ILE A 52 -13.61 -5.12 5.54
CA ILE A 52 -13.67 -6.15 4.49
C ILE A 52 -14.67 -5.74 3.39
N LYS A 53 -15.87 -5.30 3.77
CA LYS A 53 -16.88 -4.83 2.81
C LYS A 53 -16.37 -3.64 1.98
N GLY A 54 -15.71 -2.67 2.62
CA GLY A 54 -15.13 -1.50 1.95
C GLY A 54 -14.08 -1.92 0.91
N VAL A 55 -13.14 -2.78 1.30
CA VAL A 55 -12.08 -3.30 0.42
C VAL A 55 -12.66 -4.07 -0.76
N LEU A 56 -13.60 -5.00 -0.52
CA LEU A 56 -14.23 -5.77 -1.59
C LEU A 56 -15.01 -4.87 -2.56
N THR A 57 -15.68 -3.83 -2.04
CA THR A 57 -16.39 -2.84 -2.89
C THR A 57 -15.39 -2.09 -3.77
N TYR A 58 -14.28 -1.63 -3.18
CA TYR A 58 -13.22 -0.94 -3.91
C TYR A 58 -12.60 -1.82 -5.00
N GLN A 59 -12.22 -3.06 -4.67
CA GLN A 59 -11.65 -4.00 -5.64
C GLN A 59 -12.63 -4.35 -6.77
N ALA A 60 -13.92 -4.49 -6.47
CA ALA A 60 -14.95 -4.70 -7.49
C ALA A 60 -15.06 -3.50 -8.45
N LEU A 61 -15.00 -2.26 -7.93
CA LEU A 61 -14.96 -1.05 -8.76
C LEU A 61 -13.70 -0.99 -9.62
N GLN A 62 -12.53 -1.30 -9.04
CA GLN A 62 -11.25 -1.32 -9.77
C GLN A 62 -11.28 -2.33 -10.93
N ILE A 63 -11.69 -3.58 -10.67
CA ILE A 63 -11.83 -4.62 -11.70
C ILE A 63 -12.82 -4.17 -12.78
N THR A 64 -13.95 -3.58 -12.39
CA THR A 64 -14.96 -3.08 -13.34
C THR A 64 -14.38 -1.99 -14.25
N ILE A 65 -13.65 -1.02 -13.69
CA ILE A 65 -13.03 0.06 -14.47
C ILE A 65 -12.00 -0.52 -15.45
N ILE A 66 -11.12 -1.40 -14.99
CA ILE A 66 -10.10 -2.01 -15.87
C ILE A 66 -10.78 -2.83 -16.97
N TYR A 67 -11.85 -3.58 -16.66
CA TYR A 67 -12.64 -4.30 -17.65
C TYR A 67 -13.27 -3.37 -18.69
N LEU A 68 -13.86 -2.25 -18.28
CA LEU A 68 -14.44 -1.29 -19.22
C LEU A 68 -13.34 -0.66 -20.10
N VAL A 69 -12.24 -0.19 -19.50
CA VAL A 69 -11.11 0.41 -20.23
C VAL A 69 -10.53 -0.55 -21.27
N THR A 70 -10.32 -1.81 -20.90
CA THR A 70 -9.77 -2.83 -21.81
C THR A 70 -10.76 -3.24 -22.91
N LYS A 71 -12.06 -3.29 -22.59
CA LYS A 71 -13.11 -3.60 -23.58
C LYS A 71 -13.23 -2.52 -24.66
N PHE A 72 -13.14 -1.25 -24.27
CA PHE A 72 -13.28 -0.09 -25.15
C PHE A 72 -11.96 0.41 -25.75
N ARG A 73 -10.84 -0.28 -25.51
CA ARG A 73 -9.57 0.03 -26.16
C ARG A 73 -9.62 -0.38 -27.64
N ASP A 74 -9.21 0.53 -28.51
CA ASP A 74 -9.28 0.40 -29.98
C ASP A 74 -8.56 -0.83 -30.53
N ASP A 75 -9.08 -1.32 -31.66
CA ASP A 75 -8.81 -2.64 -32.25
C ASP A 75 -7.37 -2.87 -32.77
N ASP A 76 -6.49 -1.87 -32.79
CA ASP A 76 -5.11 -2.05 -33.25
C ASP A 76 -4.30 -3.02 -32.35
N GLU A 77 -4.63 -3.13 -31.06
CA GLU A 77 -4.02 -4.13 -30.17
C GLU A 77 -4.76 -5.49 -30.20
N LYS A 78 -6.04 -5.50 -30.59
CA LYS A 78 -6.84 -6.72 -30.83
C LYS A 78 -6.45 -7.45 -32.12
N ARG A 79 -5.67 -6.81 -33.01
CA ARG A 79 -5.07 -7.43 -34.20
C ARG A 79 -4.02 -8.51 -33.92
N GLY A 80 -3.78 -8.85 -32.65
CA GLY A 80 -3.21 -10.15 -32.29
C GLY A 80 -1.71 -10.30 -32.55
N VAL A 81 -0.95 -9.20 -32.65
CA VAL A 81 0.52 -9.28 -32.60
C VAL A 81 0.94 -9.23 -31.13
N PRO A 82 1.38 -10.36 -30.53
CA PRO A 82 1.82 -10.35 -29.15
C PRO A 82 3.09 -9.51 -29.06
N LYS A 83 3.06 -8.44 -28.25
CA LYS A 83 4.30 -7.70 -27.94
C LYS A 83 5.26 -8.68 -27.24
N PRO A 84 6.49 -8.86 -27.75
CA PRO A 84 7.45 -9.77 -27.12
C PRO A 84 7.72 -9.30 -25.69
N GLN A 85 7.94 -10.25 -24.77
CA GLN A 85 8.32 -9.90 -23.41
C GLN A 85 9.70 -9.24 -23.41
N PRO A 86 9.90 -8.13 -22.68
CA PRO A 86 11.20 -7.51 -22.57
C PRO A 86 12.21 -8.44 -21.88
N SER A 87 13.49 -8.19 -22.08
CA SER A 87 14.55 -8.91 -21.36
C SER A 87 14.53 -8.57 -19.87
N LEU A 88 15.11 -9.44 -19.03
CA LEU A 88 15.14 -9.24 -17.57
C LEU A 88 15.73 -7.88 -17.15
N PRO A 89 16.82 -7.35 -17.76
CA PRO A 89 17.32 -6.01 -17.42
C PRO A 89 16.32 -4.89 -17.74
N VAL A 90 15.58 -5.02 -18.84
CA VAL A 90 14.54 -4.03 -19.20
C VAL A 90 13.39 -4.11 -18.21
N ILE A 91 12.95 -5.33 -17.83
CA ILE A 91 11.92 -5.51 -16.80
C ILE A 91 12.39 -4.90 -15.46
N ALA A 92 13.63 -5.13 -15.06
CA ALA A 92 14.18 -4.57 -13.83
C ALA A 92 14.18 -3.02 -13.85
N LEU A 93 14.59 -2.41 -14.97
CA LEU A 93 14.54 -0.95 -15.14
C LEU A 93 13.09 -0.43 -15.13
N GLN A 94 12.16 -1.12 -15.80
CA GLN A 94 10.74 -0.78 -15.79
C GLN A 94 10.19 -0.81 -14.36
N TRP A 95 10.57 -1.80 -13.55
CA TRP A 95 10.16 -1.88 -12.15
C TRP A 95 10.69 -0.73 -11.33
N VAL A 96 11.98 -0.40 -11.44
CA VAL A 96 12.58 0.73 -10.69
C VAL A 96 11.89 2.04 -11.04
N ILE A 97 11.68 2.32 -12.34
CA ILE A 97 10.97 3.53 -12.79
C ILE A 97 9.52 3.49 -12.31
N GLY A 98 8.86 2.34 -12.39
CA GLY A 98 7.49 2.14 -11.91
C GLY A 98 7.34 2.45 -10.42
N MET A 99 8.27 1.98 -9.58
CA MET A 99 8.29 2.28 -8.15
C MET A 99 8.43 3.78 -7.91
N ILE A 100 9.34 4.45 -8.63
CA ILE A 100 9.55 5.91 -8.50
C ILE A 100 8.28 6.68 -8.90
N VAL A 101 7.64 6.30 -10.01
CA VAL A 101 6.39 6.95 -10.47
C VAL A 101 5.28 6.75 -9.44
N MET A 102 5.08 5.52 -8.96
CA MET A 102 4.05 5.23 -7.95
C MET A 102 4.30 6.01 -6.66
N ASP A 103 5.51 5.94 -6.10
CA ASP A 103 5.88 6.67 -4.89
C ASP A 103 5.64 8.17 -5.03
N THR A 104 5.93 8.74 -6.21
CA THR A 104 5.72 10.17 -6.48
C THR A 104 4.25 10.52 -6.43
N VAL A 105 3.40 9.81 -7.18
CA VAL A 105 1.96 10.09 -7.22
C VAL A 105 1.32 9.89 -5.85
N LEU A 106 1.65 8.77 -5.18
CA LEU A 106 1.09 8.43 -3.87
C LEU A 106 1.57 9.38 -2.78
N TYR A 107 2.85 9.75 -2.75
CA TYR A 107 3.37 10.71 -1.77
C TYR A 107 2.68 12.07 -1.88
N PHE A 108 2.66 12.67 -3.07
CA PHE A 108 2.09 14.01 -3.22
C PHE A 108 0.57 14.01 -3.03
N GLY A 109 -0.10 12.95 -3.50
CA GLY A 109 -1.52 12.75 -3.25
C GLY A 109 -1.83 12.63 -1.75
N HIS A 110 -1.09 11.79 -1.04
CA HIS A 110 -1.26 11.55 0.39
C HIS A 110 -0.98 12.83 1.21
N LEU A 111 0.13 13.53 0.92
CA LEU A 111 0.43 14.83 1.52
C LEU A 111 -0.72 15.82 1.28
N TYR A 112 -1.22 15.91 0.04
CA TYR A 112 -2.30 16.82 -0.31
C TYR A 112 -3.59 16.53 0.46
N LEU A 113 -3.95 15.25 0.59
CA LEU A 113 -5.09 14.81 1.38
C LEU A 113 -4.97 15.20 2.85
N HIS A 114 -3.76 15.20 3.42
CA HIS A 114 -3.51 15.63 4.80
C HIS A 114 -3.55 17.14 5.01
N VAL A 115 -2.93 17.92 4.11
CA VAL A 115 -2.85 19.38 4.28
C VAL A 115 -4.19 20.05 3.97
N ASN A 116 -4.99 19.48 3.06
CA ASN A 116 -6.31 19.98 2.74
C ASN A 116 -7.35 19.49 3.77
N LYS A 117 -7.82 20.38 4.64
CA LYS A 117 -8.77 20.04 5.72
C LYS A 117 -10.07 19.38 5.24
N PHE A 118 -10.58 19.79 4.07
CA PHE A 118 -11.80 19.21 3.51
C PHE A 118 -11.56 17.77 3.05
N LEU A 119 -10.50 17.56 2.27
CA LEU A 119 -10.14 16.23 1.79
C LEU A 119 -9.74 15.31 2.93
N TYR A 120 -8.98 15.79 3.91
CA TYR A 120 -8.68 15.02 5.11
C TYR A 120 -9.97 14.55 5.78
N LYS A 121 -10.88 15.47 6.11
CA LYS A 121 -12.10 15.15 6.85
C LYS A 121 -13.01 14.17 6.09
N HIS A 122 -13.18 14.35 4.78
CA HIS A 122 -14.22 13.63 4.02
C HIS A 122 -13.69 12.44 3.18
N VAL A 123 -12.40 12.45 2.83
CA VAL A 123 -11.80 11.46 1.94
C VAL A 123 -10.81 10.58 2.70
N HIS A 124 -9.88 11.16 3.45
CA HIS A 124 -8.75 10.41 4.02
C HIS A 124 -8.94 9.96 5.48
N SER A 125 -9.75 10.66 6.27
CA SER A 125 -10.03 10.26 7.65
C SER A 125 -10.65 8.85 7.82
N PRO A 126 -11.44 8.30 6.87
CA PRO A 126 -11.87 6.90 6.93
C PRO A 126 -10.72 5.90 6.94
N HIS A 127 -9.61 6.21 6.25
CA HIS A 127 -8.41 5.38 6.29
C HIS A 127 -7.76 5.43 7.69
N HIS A 128 -7.62 6.63 8.26
CA HIS A 128 -7.14 6.86 9.63
C HIS A 128 -8.11 6.40 10.73
N ALA A 129 -9.31 5.90 10.38
CA ALA A 129 -10.19 5.21 11.33
C ALA A 129 -9.57 3.90 11.85
N LEU A 130 -8.59 3.36 11.10
CA LEU A 130 -7.71 2.27 11.50
C LEU A 130 -6.45 2.82 12.18
N VAL A 131 -6.58 3.14 13.46
CA VAL A 131 -5.46 3.60 14.31
C VAL A 131 -4.45 2.48 14.54
N VAL A 132 -4.94 1.24 14.69
CA VAL A 132 -4.14 0.02 14.74
C VAL A 132 -4.33 -0.70 13.41
N PRO A 133 -3.41 -0.51 12.45
CA PRO A 133 -3.52 -1.09 11.13
C PRO A 133 -3.36 -2.62 11.17
N TYR A 134 -3.88 -3.27 10.13
CA TYR A 134 -3.70 -4.69 9.85
C TYR A 134 -3.68 -4.88 8.33
N ALA A 135 -3.09 -5.98 7.86
CA ALA A 135 -2.75 -6.15 6.45
C ALA A 135 -3.95 -5.96 5.51
N TYR A 136 -5.08 -6.62 5.78
CA TYR A 136 -6.30 -6.49 4.94
C TYR A 136 -7.01 -5.14 5.07
N GLY A 137 -6.53 -4.23 5.93
CA GLY A 137 -6.98 -2.85 6.01
C GLY A 137 -6.23 -1.91 5.05
N ALA A 138 -5.20 -2.38 4.35
CA ALA A 138 -4.35 -1.55 3.48
C ALA A 138 -5.11 -0.81 2.38
N GLN A 139 -6.18 -1.41 1.86
CA GLN A 139 -7.05 -0.78 0.85
C GLN A 139 -8.36 -0.22 1.43
N TYR A 140 -8.46 -0.11 2.76
CA TYR A 140 -9.63 0.51 3.38
C TYR A 140 -9.49 2.03 3.37
N SER A 141 -10.15 2.66 2.41
CA SER A 141 -10.19 4.11 2.26
C SER A 141 -11.54 4.54 1.67
N ASN A 142 -11.74 5.85 1.49
CA ASN A 142 -12.85 6.33 0.69
C ASN A 142 -12.65 5.87 -0.77
N PRO A 143 -13.68 5.35 -1.47
CA PRO A 143 -13.53 4.91 -2.86
C PRO A 143 -12.93 5.98 -3.78
N LEU A 144 -13.21 7.26 -3.56
CA LEU A 144 -12.60 8.34 -4.34
C LEU A 144 -11.08 8.40 -4.14
N GLU A 145 -10.58 8.17 -2.92
CA GLU A 145 -9.15 8.11 -2.63
C GLU A 145 -8.47 6.98 -3.41
N GLY A 146 -8.98 5.75 -3.25
CA GLY A 146 -8.42 4.60 -3.95
C GLY A 146 -8.56 4.71 -5.47
N LEU A 147 -9.60 5.38 -5.98
CA LEU A 147 -9.73 5.66 -7.41
C LEU A 147 -8.71 6.70 -7.87
N PHE A 148 -8.57 7.82 -7.15
CA PHE A 148 -7.70 8.92 -7.61
C PHE A 148 -6.23 8.66 -7.39
N LEU A 149 -5.82 8.01 -6.30
CA LEU A 149 -4.41 7.78 -6.01
C LEU A 149 -3.92 6.46 -6.61
N ASP A 150 -4.59 5.34 -6.33
CA ASP A 150 -4.07 4.04 -6.74
C ASP A 150 -4.25 3.79 -8.24
N ILE A 151 -5.41 4.14 -8.83
CA ILE A 151 -5.59 3.96 -10.28
C ILE A 151 -4.72 4.94 -11.05
N LEU A 152 -4.62 6.21 -10.64
CA LEU A 152 -3.76 7.18 -11.32
C LEU A 152 -2.29 6.77 -11.22
N GLY A 153 -1.81 6.44 -10.02
CA GLY A 153 -0.43 6.01 -9.78
C GLY A 153 -0.08 4.76 -10.57
N SER A 154 -0.95 3.74 -10.53
CA SER A 154 -0.74 2.49 -11.28
C SER A 154 -0.83 2.70 -12.79
N SER A 155 -1.78 3.51 -13.27
CA SER A 155 -1.93 3.80 -14.70
C SER A 155 -0.73 4.58 -15.24
N LEU A 156 -0.26 5.61 -14.52
CA LEU A 156 0.94 6.35 -14.89
C LEU A 156 2.18 5.47 -14.85
N ALA A 157 2.34 4.63 -13.82
CA ALA A 157 3.45 3.68 -13.75
C ALA A 157 3.43 2.74 -14.95
N PHE A 158 2.27 2.16 -15.30
CA PHE A 158 2.12 1.28 -16.46
C PHE A 158 2.45 1.98 -17.78
N LEU A 159 1.88 3.17 -18.01
CA LEU A 159 2.03 3.92 -19.26
C LEU A 159 3.45 4.45 -19.45
N ILE A 160 4.05 5.04 -18.41
CA ILE A 160 5.39 5.65 -18.49
C ILE A 160 6.47 4.58 -18.67
N THR A 161 6.34 3.45 -17.98
CA THR A 161 7.34 2.37 -18.07
C THR A 161 7.18 1.54 -19.34
N GLY A 162 6.02 1.57 -19.98
CA GLY A 162 5.71 0.75 -21.15
C GLY A 162 5.73 -0.75 -20.83
N MET A 163 5.42 -1.14 -19.59
CA MET A 163 5.33 -2.54 -19.20
C MET A 163 4.33 -3.29 -20.10
N THR A 164 4.66 -4.54 -20.43
CA THR A 164 3.64 -5.44 -20.99
C THR A 164 2.58 -5.75 -19.93
N PRO A 165 1.34 -6.12 -20.31
CA PRO A 165 0.34 -6.58 -19.35
C PRO A 165 0.85 -7.70 -18.44
N ARG A 166 1.71 -8.58 -18.97
CA ARG A 166 2.36 -9.64 -18.18
C ARG A 166 3.35 -9.10 -17.16
N THR A 167 4.20 -8.15 -17.55
CA THR A 167 5.17 -7.53 -16.62
C THR A 167 4.43 -6.77 -15.53
N SER A 168 3.31 -6.12 -15.87
CA SER A 168 2.51 -5.36 -14.92
C SER A 168 1.79 -6.24 -13.90
N ILE A 169 1.36 -7.46 -14.26
CA ILE A 169 0.83 -8.45 -13.29
C ILE A 169 1.83 -8.65 -12.15
N TYR A 170 3.09 -8.94 -12.47
CA TYR A 170 4.11 -9.21 -11.45
C TYR A 170 4.44 -7.95 -10.66
N PHE A 171 4.58 -6.80 -11.33
CA PHE A 171 4.89 -5.53 -10.69
C PHE A 171 3.81 -5.10 -9.70
N PHE A 172 2.53 -5.10 -10.12
CA PHE A 172 1.43 -4.69 -9.26
C PHE A 172 1.13 -5.72 -8.17
N SER A 173 1.35 -7.00 -8.41
CA SER A 173 1.30 -8.02 -7.34
C SER A 173 2.36 -7.76 -6.27
N PHE A 174 3.57 -7.39 -6.67
CA PHE A 174 4.63 -7.00 -5.74
C PHE A 174 4.29 -5.70 -4.99
N ALA A 175 3.77 -4.69 -5.69
CA ALA A 175 3.31 -3.44 -5.07
C ALA A 175 2.19 -3.69 -4.05
N THR A 176 1.23 -4.57 -4.36
CA THR A 176 0.18 -5.00 -3.44
C THR A 176 0.76 -5.68 -2.20
N LEU A 177 1.66 -6.64 -2.38
CA LEU A 177 2.34 -7.29 -1.25
C LEU A 177 3.09 -6.27 -0.39
N LYS A 178 3.77 -5.30 -1.00
CA LYS A 178 4.48 -4.24 -0.29
C LYS A 178 3.54 -3.32 0.49
N GLY A 179 2.36 -3.01 -0.06
CA GLY A 179 1.31 -2.27 0.62
C GLY A 179 0.72 -3.03 1.81
N LEU A 180 0.53 -4.34 1.69
CA LEU A 180 0.12 -5.19 2.82
C LEU A 180 1.16 -5.22 3.94
N ASP A 181 2.45 -5.41 3.59
CA ASP A 181 3.56 -5.38 4.55
C ASP A 181 3.62 -4.04 5.29
N LEU A 182 3.37 -2.93 4.59
CA LEU A 182 3.30 -1.59 5.19
C LEU A 182 2.21 -1.46 6.27
N HIS A 183 1.12 -2.21 6.17
CA HIS A 183 -0.02 -2.12 7.09
C HIS A 183 -0.13 -3.31 8.05
N CYS A 184 0.78 -4.30 7.98
CA CYS A 184 0.58 -5.57 8.68
C CYS A 184 0.70 -5.49 10.22
N ALA A 185 1.24 -4.38 10.76
CA ALA A 185 1.56 -4.20 12.18
C ALA A 185 2.42 -5.33 12.78
N LEU A 186 3.21 -6.01 11.93
CA LEU A 186 4.13 -7.07 12.30
C LEU A 186 5.54 -6.70 11.88
N TYR A 187 6.37 -6.38 12.87
CA TYR A 187 7.77 -6.02 12.65
C TYR A 187 8.65 -7.25 12.77
N PHE A 188 9.08 -7.80 11.63
CA PHE A 188 9.91 -8.99 11.54
C PHE A 188 11.33 -8.58 11.11
N PRO A 189 12.34 -8.66 12.00
CA PRO A 189 13.71 -8.23 11.68
C PRO A 189 14.36 -8.94 10.47
N TRP A 190 13.85 -10.12 10.08
CA TRP A 190 14.32 -10.91 8.96
C TRP A 190 13.43 -10.84 7.72
N ASN A 191 12.35 -10.05 7.73
CA ASN A 191 11.49 -9.91 6.56
C ASN A 191 12.24 -9.14 5.47
N PRO A 192 12.46 -9.73 4.29
CA PRO A 192 13.26 -9.11 3.23
C PRO A 192 12.64 -7.80 2.71
N LEU A 193 11.31 -7.65 2.75
CA LEU A 193 10.66 -6.40 2.38
C LEU A 193 11.00 -5.29 3.36
N GLN A 194 10.96 -5.58 4.66
CA GLN A 194 11.25 -4.61 5.72
C GLN A 194 12.76 -4.30 5.82
N ALA A 195 13.61 -5.23 5.41
CA ALA A 195 15.06 -5.04 5.35
C ALA A 195 15.48 -4.20 4.13
N PHE A 196 14.86 -4.41 2.97
CA PHE A 196 15.22 -3.72 1.73
C PHE A 196 14.54 -2.35 1.59
N PHE A 197 13.28 -2.23 2.04
CA PHE A 197 12.52 -0.99 1.95
C PHE A 197 12.39 -0.33 3.32
N PRO A 198 12.95 0.88 3.52
CA PRO A 198 12.84 1.60 4.79
C PRO A 198 11.40 2.06 5.09
N ASN A 199 10.55 2.14 4.07
CA ASN A 199 9.12 2.35 4.21
C ASN A 199 8.44 1.05 4.67
N ASN A 200 8.57 0.69 5.94
CA ASN A 200 8.02 -0.57 6.48
C ASN A 200 6.85 -0.32 7.45
N CYS A 201 6.29 -1.38 8.03
CA CYS A 201 5.16 -1.26 8.94
C CYS A 201 5.38 -0.31 10.12
N VAL A 202 6.61 -0.16 10.62
CA VAL A 202 6.93 0.77 11.71
C VAL A 202 6.87 2.21 11.23
N PHE A 203 7.40 2.49 10.04
CA PHE A 203 7.35 3.81 9.42
C PHE A 203 5.91 4.30 9.27
N HIS A 204 5.04 3.43 8.75
CA HIS A 204 3.65 3.78 8.48
C HIS A 204 2.77 3.77 9.74
N GLU A 205 3.01 2.85 10.68
CA GLU A 205 2.43 2.90 12.02
C GLU A 205 2.69 4.26 12.68
N THR A 206 3.93 4.76 12.60
CA THR A 206 4.30 6.07 13.14
C THR A 206 3.42 7.17 12.57
N HIS A 207 3.07 7.11 11.29
CA HIS A 207 2.18 8.06 10.63
C HIS A 207 0.72 7.96 11.12
N HIS A 208 0.19 6.74 11.29
CA HIS A 208 -1.18 6.48 11.80
C HIS A 208 -1.40 6.95 13.24
N GLN A 209 -0.33 7.14 14.03
CA GLN A 209 -0.44 7.73 15.36
C GLN A 209 -0.91 9.19 15.27
N ILE A 210 -1.76 9.61 16.21
CA ILE A 210 -2.29 11.00 16.28
C ILE A 210 -1.18 12.06 16.23
N LYS A 211 -0.03 11.80 16.86
CA LYS A 211 1.12 12.71 16.87
C LYS A 211 1.94 12.68 15.58
N GLY A 212 1.78 11.64 14.77
CA GLY A 212 2.52 11.38 13.54
C GLY A 212 1.83 11.78 12.24
N LEU A 213 0.54 12.15 12.28
CA LEU A 213 -0.26 12.56 11.10
C LEU A 213 0.33 13.70 10.24
N LYS A 214 1.38 14.36 10.70
CA LYS A 214 2.09 15.44 10.01
C LYS A 214 3.38 15.00 9.29
N TYR A 215 3.71 13.71 9.35
CA TYR A 215 5.00 13.18 8.94
C TYR A 215 4.85 11.82 8.25
N ASN A 216 5.91 11.36 7.59
CA ASN A 216 6.04 10.00 7.05
C ASN A 216 4.93 9.63 6.04
N TYR A 217 4.75 10.47 5.01
CA TYR A 217 3.68 10.31 4.02
C TYR A 217 4.01 9.30 2.90
N ALA A 218 5.28 8.97 2.70
CA ALA A 218 5.67 8.15 1.57
C ALA A 218 5.10 6.74 1.65
N GLN A 219 4.74 6.21 0.48
CA GLN A 219 4.27 4.86 0.28
C GLN A 219 4.29 4.53 -1.24
N PRO A 220 4.48 3.25 -1.62
CA PRO A 220 4.72 2.11 -0.75
C PRO A 220 6.20 1.67 -0.65
N PHE A 221 7.14 2.25 -1.42
CA PHE A 221 8.50 1.70 -1.53
C PHE A 221 9.57 2.49 -0.78
N PHE A 222 9.79 3.76 -1.14
CA PHE A 222 10.90 4.57 -0.67
C PHE A 222 10.43 5.71 0.24
N ILE A 223 11.33 6.23 1.07
CA ILE A 223 11.08 7.38 1.95
C ILE A 223 11.71 8.67 1.42
N SER A 224 12.15 8.66 0.16
CA SER A 224 12.95 9.72 -0.44
C SER A 224 12.24 11.07 -0.40
N TRP A 225 10.96 11.11 -0.76
CA TRP A 225 10.18 12.36 -0.75
C TRP A 225 10.04 12.97 0.64
N ASP A 226 9.81 12.15 1.67
CA ASP A 226 9.77 12.63 3.06
C ASP A 226 11.10 13.25 3.50
N LYS A 227 12.23 12.66 3.08
CA LYS A 227 13.56 13.21 3.36
C LYS A 227 13.82 14.50 2.59
N ILE A 228 13.45 14.54 1.30
CA ILE A 228 13.66 15.71 0.43
C ILE A 228 12.84 16.92 0.92
N LEU A 229 11.60 16.69 1.35
CA LEU A 229 10.66 17.75 1.71
C LEU A 229 10.56 18.01 3.22
N GLY A 230 11.38 17.32 4.02
CA GLY A 230 11.45 17.53 5.47
C GLY A 230 10.22 17.06 6.24
N THR A 231 9.44 16.13 5.68
CA THR A 231 8.29 15.48 6.36
C THR A 231 8.66 14.14 6.99
N TYR A 232 9.93 13.71 6.89
CA TYR A 232 10.42 12.54 7.60
C TYR A 232 10.48 12.80 9.11
N LYS A 233 9.97 11.86 9.90
CA LYS A 233 10.09 11.86 11.35
C LYS A 233 10.60 10.52 11.84
N GLU A 234 11.73 10.59 12.54
CA GLU A 234 12.35 9.45 13.20
C GLU A 234 11.45 8.84 14.28
N PHE A 235 11.63 7.54 14.49
CA PHE A 235 10.90 6.73 15.44
C PHE A 235 11.85 5.76 16.16
N THR A 236 11.48 5.36 17.36
CA THR A 236 12.14 4.29 18.12
C THR A 236 11.22 3.08 18.17
N VAL A 237 11.83 1.88 18.14
CA VAL A 237 11.15 0.60 18.30
C VAL A 237 11.70 -0.06 19.54
N GLU A 238 10.86 -0.21 20.56
CA GLU A 238 11.25 -0.78 21.84
C GLU A 238 10.48 -2.09 22.07
N LYS A 239 11.13 -3.08 22.69
CA LYS A 239 10.43 -4.29 23.11
C LYS A 239 9.55 -3.99 24.32
N ARG A 240 8.31 -4.46 24.31
CA ARG A 240 7.42 -4.33 25.46
C ARG A 240 7.68 -5.41 26.51
N GLU A 241 7.51 -5.04 27.77
CA GLU A 241 7.34 -6.01 28.85
C GLU A 241 6.07 -6.83 28.57
N GLY A 242 6.23 -8.15 28.38
CA GLY A 242 5.13 -9.05 27.97
C GLY A 242 5.09 -9.42 26.48
N GLY A 243 6.03 -8.94 25.67
CA GLY A 243 6.20 -9.34 24.27
C GLY A 243 5.63 -8.36 23.24
N GLY A 244 6.19 -8.41 22.03
CA GLY A 244 5.90 -7.45 20.97
C GLY A 244 6.75 -6.18 21.06
N PHE A 245 6.42 -5.22 20.21
CA PHE A 245 7.11 -3.95 20.09
C PHE A 245 6.19 -2.78 20.37
N GLN A 246 6.77 -1.64 20.73
CA GLN A 246 6.11 -0.35 20.82
C GLN A 246 6.87 0.65 19.97
N VAL A 247 6.13 1.43 19.18
CA VAL A 247 6.68 2.48 18.32
C VAL A 247 6.41 3.83 18.94
N SER A 248 7.46 4.62 19.11
CA SER A 248 7.36 6.00 19.60
C SER A 248 8.07 6.96 18.65
N LEU A 249 7.55 8.18 18.52
CA LEU A 249 8.26 9.24 17.81
C LEU A 249 9.56 9.58 18.56
N ALA A 250 10.67 9.67 17.84
CA ALA A 250 11.93 10.10 18.44
C ALA A 250 11.76 11.51 19.03
N LYS A 251 12.21 11.68 20.28
CA LYS A 251 12.29 13.00 20.91
C LYS A 251 13.20 13.87 20.06
N ASN A 252 12.80 15.13 19.81
CA ASN A 252 13.68 16.06 19.12
C ASN A 252 14.98 16.16 19.93
N GLN A 253 16.12 15.85 19.32
CA GLN A 253 17.41 16.29 19.84
C GLN A 253 17.43 17.80 19.60
N LEU A 254 17.17 18.57 20.66
CA LEU A 254 17.37 20.02 20.68
C LEU A 254 18.86 20.33 20.77
#